data_AF-A0A3C2C3K9-F1
#
_entry.id   AF-A0A3C2C3K9-F1
#
_cell.length_a   1.000
_cell.length_b   1.000
_cell.length_c   1.000
_cell.angle_alpha   90.00
_cell.angle_beta   90.00
_cell.angle_gamma   90.00
#
_symmetry.space_group_name_H-M   'P 1'
#
loop_
_entity.id
_entity.type
_entity.pdbx_description
1 polymer ?
#
loop_
_entity_poly.entity_id
_entity_poly.type
_entity_poly.pdbx_seq_one_letter_code
_entity_poly.pdbx_strand_id
1 'polypeptide(L)'
;KNIQDVQKVRGVDFESKSFKERVKNYFRLVNILLLSSLEGALQIAEAMQSRAFGSGPRSFYRREPVKPRDIICLASSGLALIAAIFAKIKGAGDYTYYPQLGYLIEDFRSLIVLSVILIGAFVPVGLSWGWNCCPYLRSKI
;
A
#
# COMPACT_ATOMS: atom_id res chain seq x y z
N LYS A 1 7.79 -19.79 -16.47
CA LYS A 1 7.25 -20.26 -17.77
C LYS A 1 8.24 -21.24 -18.41
N ASN A 2 9.46 -20.80 -18.77
CA ASN A 2 10.49 -21.67 -19.37
C ASN A 2 10.72 -23.03 -18.67
N ILE A 3 10.83 -23.08 -17.33
CA ILE A 3 11.07 -24.36 -16.61
C ILE A 3 9.87 -25.31 -16.72
N GLN A 4 8.63 -24.78 -16.71
CA GLN A 4 7.43 -25.58 -16.87
C GLN A 4 7.34 -26.15 -18.30
N ASP A 5 7.70 -25.35 -19.30
CA ASP A 5 7.68 -25.77 -20.71
C ASP A 5 8.75 -26.84 -20.98
N VAL A 6 9.94 -26.71 -20.38
CA VAL A 6 10.99 -27.75 -20.43
C VAL A 6 10.55 -29.03 -19.71
N GLN A 7 9.87 -28.92 -18.56
CA GLN A 7 9.32 -30.08 -17.85
C GLN A 7 8.21 -30.79 -18.66
N LYS A 8 7.36 -30.04 -19.37
CA LYS A 8 6.36 -30.59 -20.30
C LYS A 8 7.02 -31.36 -21.44
N VAL A 9 8.07 -30.80 -22.07
CA VAL A 9 8.84 -31.51 -23.12
C VAL A 9 9.52 -32.77 -22.57
N ARG A 10 9.94 -32.76 -21.30
CA ARG A 10 10.46 -33.95 -20.60
C ARG A 10 9.38 -34.98 -20.22
N GLY A 11 8.13 -34.80 -20.65
CA GLY A 11 7.03 -35.75 -20.44
C GLY A 11 6.33 -35.60 -19.09
N VAL A 12 6.48 -34.47 -18.40
CA VAL A 12 5.72 -34.21 -17.16
C VAL A 12 4.36 -33.63 -17.54
N ASP A 13 3.33 -34.48 -17.48
CA ASP A 13 1.95 -34.06 -17.67
C ASP A 13 1.41 -33.37 -16.41
N PHE A 14 1.08 -32.08 -16.55
CA PHE A 14 0.46 -31.28 -15.48
C PHE A 14 -1.08 -31.34 -15.49
N GLU A 15 -1.65 -31.92 -16.57
CA GLU A 15 -3.09 -32.10 -16.82
C GLU A 15 -3.53 -33.57 -16.61
N SER A 16 -2.81 -34.33 -15.78
CA SER A 16 -3.18 -35.73 -15.45
C SER A 16 -4.50 -35.78 -14.65
N LYS A 17 -5.39 -36.72 -14.97
CA LYS A 17 -6.69 -36.90 -14.28
C LYS A 17 -6.57 -37.29 -12.78
N SER A 18 -5.45 -37.88 -12.37
CA SER A 18 -5.22 -38.30 -10.99
C SER A 18 -4.60 -37.18 -10.14
N PHE A 19 -5.26 -36.79 -9.05
CA PHE A 19 -4.79 -35.75 -8.12
C PHE A 19 -3.42 -36.09 -7.51
N LYS A 20 -3.15 -37.36 -7.19
CA LYS A 20 -1.89 -37.79 -6.56
C LYS A 20 -0.69 -37.64 -7.49
N GLU A 21 -0.87 -37.96 -8.77
CA GLU A 21 0.18 -37.81 -9.79
C GLU A 21 0.45 -36.35 -10.11
N ARG A 22 -0.61 -35.53 -10.18
CA ARG A 22 -0.51 -34.08 -10.34
C ARG A 22 0.37 -33.48 -9.24
N VAL A 23 0.08 -33.76 -7.97
CA VAL A 23 0.86 -33.25 -6.82
C VAL A 23 2.35 -33.65 -6.93
N LYS A 24 2.64 -34.90 -7.28
CA LYS A 24 4.02 -35.38 -7.44
C LYS A 24 4.77 -34.63 -8.56
N ASN A 25 4.09 -34.36 -9.67
CA ASN A 25 4.65 -33.63 -10.81
C ASN A 25 4.92 -32.15 -10.47
N TYR A 26 4.01 -31.50 -9.74
CA TYR A 26 4.25 -30.14 -9.23
C TYR A 26 5.38 -30.09 -8.21
N PHE A 27 5.51 -31.09 -7.33
CA PHE A 27 6.60 -31.15 -6.35
C PHE A 27 7.98 -31.18 -7.02
N ARG A 28 8.13 -31.91 -8.14
CA ARG A 28 9.37 -31.91 -8.94
C ARG A 28 9.70 -30.52 -9.51
N LEU A 29 8.69 -29.82 -10.03
CA LEU A 29 8.87 -28.45 -10.54
C LEU A 29 9.29 -27.50 -9.43
N VAL A 30 8.64 -27.58 -8.26
CA VAL A 30 8.98 -26.75 -7.09
C VAL A 30 10.40 -27.03 -6.62
N ASN A 31 10.82 -28.30 -6.55
CA ASN A 31 12.18 -28.66 -6.15
C ASN A 31 13.23 -28.00 -7.06
N ILE A 32 13.05 -28.10 -8.39
CA ILE A 32 13.98 -27.48 -9.35
C ILE A 32 13.99 -25.96 -9.22
N LEU A 33 12.82 -25.35 -9.03
CA LEU A 33 12.72 -23.90 -8.87
C LEU A 33 13.41 -23.43 -7.57
N LEU A 34 13.25 -24.19 -6.48
CA LEU A 34 13.92 -23.94 -5.21
C LEU A 34 15.44 -24.07 -5.33
N LEU A 35 15.93 -25.10 -6.01
CA LEU A 35 17.36 -25.28 -6.23
C LEU A 35 17.92 -24.09 -7.04
N SER A 36 17.24 -23.70 -8.11
CA SER A 36 17.66 -22.59 -8.96
C SER A 36 17.61 -21.24 -8.24
N SER A 37 16.61 -21.00 -7.38
CA SER A 37 16.54 -19.76 -6.61
C SER A 37 17.58 -19.71 -5.49
N LEU A 38 17.91 -20.85 -4.87
CA LEU A 38 18.98 -20.96 -3.88
C LEU A 38 20.35 -20.67 -4.49
N GLU A 39 20.64 -21.27 -5.65
CA GLU A 39 21.87 -21.02 -6.39
C GLU A 39 21.97 -19.55 -6.81
N GLY A 40 20.88 -18.95 -7.32
CA GLY A 40 20.84 -17.53 -7.66
C GLY A 40 21.06 -16.63 -6.42
N ALA A 41 20.47 -16.98 -5.27
CA ALA A 41 20.68 -16.24 -4.03
C ALA A 41 22.14 -16.31 -3.55
N LEU A 42 22.78 -17.48 -3.64
CA LEU A 42 24.19 -17.65 -3.32
C LEU A 42 25.09 -16.83 -4.24
N GLN A 43 24.87 -16.87 -5.55
CA GLN A 43 25.61 -16.06 -6.52
C GLN A 43 25.48 -14.55 -6.23
N ILE A 44 24.26 -14.10 -5.90
CA ILE A 44 24.03 -12.70 -5.50
C ILE A 44 24.77 -12.38 -4.20
N ALA A 45 24.76 -13.28 -3.22
CA ALA A 45 25.46 -13.07 -1.94
C ALA A 45 26.98 -12.97 -2.14
N GLU A 46 27.58 -13.84 -2.95
CA GLU A 46 29.00 -13.78 -3.31
C GLU A 46 29.34 -12.49 -4.05
N ALA A 47 28.51 -12.09 -5.02
CA ALA A 47 28.69 -10.81 -5.72
C ALA A 47 28.57 -9.61 -4.76
N MET A 48 27.64 -9.64 -3.81
CA MET A 48 27.50 -8.60 -2.78
C MET A 48 28.72 -8.56 -1.86
N GLN A 49 29.23 -9.72 -1.44
CA GLN A 49 30.44 -9.82 -0.61
C GLN A 49 31.67 -9.29 -1.36
N SER A 50 31.80 -9.61 -2.66
CA SER A 50 32.90 -9.09 -3.50
C SER A 50 32.88 -7.56 -3.64
N ARG A 51 31.71 -6.95 -3.54
CA ARG A 51 31.51 -5.48 -3.51
C ARG A 51 31.64 -4.90 -2.10
N ALA A 52 32.10 -5.68 -1.12
CA ALA A 52 32.21 -5.32 0.28
C ALA A 52 30.89 -4.80 0.88
N PHE A 53 29.74 -5.36 0.46
CA PHE A 53 28.46 -4.94 0.97
C PHE A 53 28.34 -5.23 2.48
N GLY A 54 28.28 -4.18 3.30
CA GLY A 54 28.19 -4.29 4.77
C GLY A 54 29.50 -4.03 5.52
N SER A 55 30.60 -3.69 4.84
CA SER A 55 31.88 -3.32 5.48
C SER A 55 31.88 -1.92 6.12
N GLY A 56 30.88 -1.08 5.82
CA GLY A 56 30.81 0.30 6.30
C GLY A 56 29.39 0.88 6.31
N PRO A 57 29.25 2.17 6.68
CA PRO A 57 27.95 2.85 6.72
C PRO A 57 27.32 2.89 5.33
N ARG A 58 26.03 2.51 5.25
CA ARG A 58 25.31 2.47 3.97
C ARG A 58 24.85 3.86 3.56
N SER A 59 25.04 4.18 2.28
CA SER A 59 24.44 5.35 1.63
C SER A 59 23.24 4.95 0.77
N PHE A 60 22.29 5.86 0.62
CA PHE A 60 21.13 5.68 -0.25
C PHE A 60 21.40 6.39 -1.59
N TYR A 61 21.54 5.62 -2.67
CA TYR A 61 21.75 6.15 -4.03
C TYR A 61 20.50 6.87 -4.54
N ARG A 62 19.35 6.23 -4.37
CA ARG A 62 18.05 6.81 -4.71
C ARG A 62 17.41 7.33 -3.43
N ARG A 63 17.19 8.64 -3.38
CA ARG A 63 16.45 9.29 -2.31
C ARG A 63 15.14 9.79 -2.92
N GLU A 64 14.02 9.34 -2.38
CA GLU A 64 12.73 9.95 -2.65
C GLU A 64 12.57 11.18 -1.72
N PRO A 65 12.68 12.43 -2.24
CA PRO A 65 12.47 13.61 -1.42
C PRO A 65 11.00 13.73 -1.02
N VAL A 66 10.74 14.28 0.17
CA VAL A 66 9.39 14.67 0.57
C VAL A 66 8.86 15.68 -0.42
N LYS A 67 7.72 15.37 -1.03
CA LYS A 67 7.11 16.27 -2.00
C LYS A 67 6.19 17.23 -1.26
N PRO A 68 6.07 18.49 -1.69
CA PRO A 68 5.18 19.47 -1.05
C PRO A 68 3.73 18.96 -0.99
N ARG A 69 3.33 18.10 -1.94
CA ARG A 69 2.04 17.40 -1.94
C ARG A 69 1.82 16.49 -0.74
N ASP A 70 2.86 15.77 -0.30
CA ASP A 70 2.77 14.83 0.82
C ASP A 70 2.56 15.62 2.11
N ILE A 71 3.18 16.81 2.20
CA ILE A 71 2.99 17.77 3.28
C ILE A 71 1.55 18.32 3.26
N ILE A 72 1.00 18.69 2.11
CA ILE A 72 -0.38 19.20 2.00
C ILE A 72 -1.39 18.14 2.45
N CYS A 73 -1.27 16.89 1.98
CA CYS A 73 -2.14 15.80 2.39
C CYS A 73 -2.04 15.51 3.90
N LEU A 74 -0.82 15.54 4.46
CA LEU A 74 -0.58 15.30 5.87
C LEU A 74 -1.13 16.45 6.74
N ALA A 75 -0.95 17.70 6.30
CA ALA A 75 -1.49 18.87 6.97
C ALA A 75 -3.02 18.90 6.96
N SER A 76 -3.66 18.61 5.81
CA SER A 76 -5.13 18.63 5.71
C SER A 76 -5.78 17.54 6.57
N SER A 77 -5.24 16.33 6.54
CA SER A 77 -5.72 15.21 7.37
C SER A 77 -5.46 15.46 8.86
N GLY A 78 -4.30 16.01 9.22
CA GLY A 78 -3.99 16.43 10.59
C GLY A 78 -4.95 17.51 11.10
N LEU A 79 -5.24 18.54 10.31
CA LEU A 79 -6.20 19.59 10.66
C LEU A 79 -7.62 19.03 10.83
N ALA A 80 -8.05 18.13 9.95
CA ALA A 80 -9.36 17.48 10.07
C ALA A 80 -9.49 16.67 11.36
N LEU A 81 -8.43 15.93 11.74
CA LEU A 81 -8.38 15.19 13.00
C LEU A 81 -8.43 16.10 14.23
N ILE A 82 -7.65 17.19 14.24
CA ILE A 82 -7.65 18.16 15.34
C ILE A 82 -9.04 18.80 15.48
N ALA A 83 -9.66 19.19 14.37
CA ALA A 83 -11.02 19.73 14.35
C ALA A 83 -12.04 18.73 14.91
N ALA A 84 -11.94 17.44 14.56
CA ALA A 84 -12.81 16.39 15.08
C ALA A 84 -12.65 16.17 16.59
N ILE A 85 -11.41 16.16 17.09
CA ILE A 85 -11.13 16.04 18.54
C ILE A 85 -11.70 17.24 19.29
N PHE A 86 -11.51 18.46 18.77
CA PHE A 86 -12.04 19.68 19.37
C PHE A 86 -13.57 19.72 19.38
N ALA A 87 -14.20 19.21 18.31
CA ALA A 87 -15.65 19.05 18.20
C ALA A 87 -16.20 18.12 19.29
N LYS A 88 -15.51 16.99 19.52
CA LYS A 88 -15.83 16.04 20.58
C LYS A 88 -15.72 16.64 21.97
N ILE A 89 -14.64 17.36 22.26
CA ILE A 89 -14.43 17.98 23.58
C ILE A 89 -15.50 19.04 23.87
N LYS A 90 -15.94 19.80 22.85
CA LYS A 90 -16.99 20.82 23.01
C LYS A 90 -18.41 20.25 23.10
N GLY A 91 -18.60 18.93 23.04
CA GLY A 91 -19.93 18.31 23.04
C GLY A 91 -20.77 18.62 21.79
N ALA A 92 -20.15 19.21 20.75
CA ALA A 92 -20.83 19.57 19.49
C ALA A 92 -21.07 18.36 18.56
N GLY A 93 -20.79 17.15 19.06
CA GLY A 93 -20.99 15.87 18.38
C GLY A 93 -21.50 14.78 19.32
N ASP A 94 -22.16 15.17 20.42
CA ASP A 94 -22.91 14.24 21.26
C ASP A 94 -24.28 14.02 20.63
N TYR A 95 -24.44 12.84 20.05
CA TYR A 95 -25.69 12.40 19.45
C TYR A 95 -26.46 11.56 20.47
N THR A 96 -27.49 12.15 21.06
CA THR A 96 -28.40 11.44 21.97
C THR A 96 -29.28 10.49 21.16
N TYR A 97 -28.94 9.20 21.22
CA TYR A 97 -29.64 8.14 20.48
C TYR A 97 -30.98 7.73 21.13
N TYR A 98 -31.16 8.03 22.42
CA TYR A 98 -32.33 7.65 23.22
C TYR A 98 -32.65 8.77 24.23
N PRO A 99 -33.92 9.09 24.56
CA PRO A 99 -35.19 8.50 24.11
C PRO A 99 -35.85 9.18 22.88
N GLN A 100 -35.24 10.21 22.31
CA GLN A 100 -35.62 10.80 21.02
C GLN A 100 -34.37 10.85 20.15
N LEU A 101 -34.49 10.65 18.83
CA LEU A 101 -33.41 10.94 17.90
C LEU A 101 -33.12 12.45 18.01
N GLY A 102 -32.05 12.84 18.69
CA GLY A 102 -31.55 14.21 18.66
C GLY A 102 -31.21 14.60 17.22
N TYR A 103 -31.29 15.88 16.87
CA TYR A 103 -30.91 16.29 15.51
C TYR A 103 -29.38 16.26 15.40
N LEU A 104 -28.84 15.68 14.32
CA LEU A 104 -27.39 15.80 14.01
C LEU A 104 -26.95 17.27 13.86
N ILE A 105 -27.92 18.16 13.63
CA ILE A 105 -27.76 19.59 13.37
C ILE A 105 -28.71 20.32 14.33
N GLU A 106 -28.33 20.44 15.60
CA GLU A 106 -29.10 21.29 16.54
C GLU A 106 -28.70 22.77 16.45
N ASP A 107 -27.47 23.06 16.01
CA ASP A 107 -26.87 24.40 16.09
C ASP A 107 -26.09 24.75 14.81
N PHE A 108 -26.09 26.02 14.43
CA PHE A 108 -25.28 26.53 13.30
C PHE A 108 -23.79 26.22 13.51
N ARG A 109 -23.36 26.17 14.76
CA ARG A 109 -21.99 25.80 15.16
C ARG A 109 -21.62 24.35 14.86
N SER A 110 -22.53 23.38 15.05
CA SER A 110 -22.24 21.97 14.74
C SER A 110 -22.18 21.75 13.23
N LEU A 111 -23.02 22.46 12.46
CA LEU A 111 -22.98 22.46 11.00
C LEU A 111 -21.65 22.98 10.45
N ILE A 112 -21.15 24.10 10.99
CA ILE A 112 -19.84 24.65 10.59
C ILE A 112 -18.73 23.62 10.85
N VAL A 113 -18.69 23.03 12.04
CA VAL A 113 -17.63 22.09 12.41
C VAL A 113 -17.67 20.82 11.55
N LEU A 114 -18.85 20.28 11.27
CA LEU A 114 -19.03 19.11 10.40
C LEU A 114 -18.61 19.42 8.96
N SER A 115 -18.97 20.60 8.44
CA SER A 115 -18.56 21.05 7.10
C SER A 115 -17.02 21.18 6.98
N VAL A 116 -16.35 21.72 8.00
CA VAL A 116 -14.89 21.86 8.04
C VAL A 116 -14.19 20.50 8.04
N ILE A 117 -14.69 19.54 8.82
CA ILE A 117 -14.13 18.17 8.86
C ILE A 117 -14.31 17.49 7.49
N LEU A 118 -15.48 17.64 6.89
CA LEU A 118 -15.81 16.99 5.61
C LEU A 118 -14.98 17.58 4.46
N ILE A 119 -14.81 18.91 4.43
CA ILE A 119 -13.92 19.59 3.46
C ILE A 119 -12.47 19.16 3.68
N GLY A 120 -11.98 19.12 4.92
CA GLY A 120 -10.62 18.69 5.25
C GLY A 120 -10.33 17.24 4.84
N ALA A 121 -11.32 16.36 4.92
CA ALA A 121 -11.24 14.97 4.45
C ALA A 121 -11.38 14.83 2.93
N PHE A 122 -12.07 15.75 2.26
CA PHE A 122 -12.23 15.73 0.80
C PHE A 122 -10.97 16.18 0.06
N VAL A 123 -10.16 17.06 0.66
CA VAL A 123 -8.88 17.55 0.09
C VAL A 123 -7.92 16.41 -0.30
N PRO A 124 -7.59 15.43 0.58
CA PRO A 124 -6.69 14.33 0.20
C PRO A 124 -7.32 13.36 -0.82
N VAL A 125 -8.65 13.24 -0.83
CA VAL A 125 -9.37 12.42 -1.82
C VAL A 125 -9.36 13.09 -3.20
N GLY A 126 -9.58 14.40 -3.27
CA GLY A 126 -9.49 15.19 -4.50
C GLY A 126 -8.08 15.20 -5.07
N LEU A 127 -7.06 15.33 -4.20
CA LEU A 127 -5.65 15.26 -4.62
C LEU A 127 -5.27 13.88 -5.16
N SER A 128 -5.80 12.80 -4.57
CA SER A 128 -5.54 11.43 -5.04
C SER A 128 -6.30 11.10 -6.34
N TRP A 129 -7.53 11.57 -6.51
CA TRP A 129 -8.29 11.41 -7.75
C TRP A 129 -7.70 12.24 -8.90
N GLY A 130 -7.40 13.53 -8.67
CA GLY A 130 -6.82 14.42 -9.68
C GLY A 130 -5.53 13.87 -10.30
N TRP A 131 -4.84 12.98 -9.59
CA TRP A 131 -3.63 12.30 -10.04
C TRP A 131 -3.89 11.20 -11.10
N ASN A 132 -5.01 10.47 -11.03
CA ASN A 132 -5.35 9.47 -12.05
C ASN A 132 -5.86 10.12 -13.35
N CYS A 133 -6.41 11.34 -13.28
CA CYS A 133 -6.97 12.04 -14.43
C CYS A 133 -5.98 12.98 -15.15
N CYS A 134 -4.91 13.45 -14.48
CA CYS A 134 -3.98 14.43 -15.08
C CYS A 134 -2.51 13.94 -15.04
N PRO A 135 -1.96 13.40 -16.15
CA PRO A 135 -0.56 12.96 -16.22
C PRO A 135 0.46 14.12 -16.19
N TYR A 136 0.03 15.36 -16.45
CA TYR A 136 0.92 16.53 -16.52
C TYR A 136 1.47 16.98 -15.15
N LEU A 137 0.75 16.68 -14.06
CA LEU A 137 1.23 16.89 -12.69
C LEU A 137 2.24 15.82 -12.23
N ARG A 138 2.41 14.74 -12.99
CA ARG A 138 3.33 13.64 -12.68
C ARG A 138 4.78 13.94 -13.09
N SER A 139 5.01 14.90 -13.99
CA SER A 139 6.34 15.15 -14.56
C SER A 139 7.10 16.33 -13.95
N LYS A 140 6.46 17.12 -13.06
CA LYS A 140 7.09 18.34 -12.50
C LYS A 140 7.35 18.30 -10.99
N ILE A 141 7.09 17.16 -10.33
CA ILE A 141 7.35 16.92 -8.90
C ILE A 141 7.83 15.49 -8.67
#